data_AF-A0A229GFI3-F1
#
_entry.id   AF-A0A229GFI3-F1
#
_cell.length_a   1.000
_cell.length_b   1.000
_cell.length_c   1.000
_cell.angle_alpha   90.00
_cell.angle_beta   90.00
_cell.angle_gamma   90.00
#
_symmetry.space_group_name_H-M   'P 1'
#
loop_
_entity.id
_entity.type
_entity.pdbx_description
1 polymer ?
#
loop_
_entity_poly.entity_id
_entity_poly.type
_entity_poly.pdbx_seq_one_letter_code
_entity_poly.pdbx_strand_id
1 'polypeptide(L)'
;MFDSDSGSKPTNAKLPRTVIMMVEKGNLVMAIKTLAADENISMDAAKSRIDAYELKLKNEQQQKLNTIANKQGIPSQAFSFDREPVEEETERLIKSRVKSTPPEQGFQSLQDGVDSQLNDLGYKKPLLPYWAKRLLIIAIIMAGLFWILWRVFG
;
A
#
# COMPACT_ATOMS: atom_id res chain seq x y z
N MET A 1 43.20 -23.61 -0.14
CA MET A 1 43.71 -22.53 0.72
C MET A 1 42.65 -21.46 0.75
N PHE A 2 42.28 -21.02 1.95
CA PHE A 2 41.22 -20.07 2.24
C PHE A 2 41.79 -18.66 2.25
N ASP A 3 41.18 -17.73 1.52
CA ASP A 3 41.42 -16.30 1.73
C ASP A 3 40.24 -15.74 2.53
N SER A 4 40.51 -15.52 3.82
CA SER A 4 39.59 -14.91 4.78
C SER A 4 40.01 -13.45 4.98
N ASP A 5 39.50 -12.53 4.17
CA ASP A 5 39.57 -11.11 4.48
C ASP A 5 38.26 -10.65 5.11
N SER A 6 38.32 -10.57 6.45
CA SER A 6 37.31 -10.01 7.33
C SER A 6 37.17 -8.50 7.11
N GLY A 7 36.28 -8.10 6.20
CA GLY A 7 35.74 -6.75 6.10
C GLY A 7 34.45 -6.62 6.91
N SER A 8 34.52 -6.61 8.24
CA SER A 8 33.36 -6.44 9.14
C SER A 8 32.79 -5.02 9.05
N LYS A 9 31.95 -4.75 8.05
CA LYS A 9 30.98 -3.65 8.13
C LYS A 9 29.75 -4.17 8.87
N PRO A 10 29.17 -3.40 9.83
CA PRO A 10 27.97 -3.81 10.52
C PRO A 10 26.88 -4.00 9.48
N THR A 11 26.50 -5.25 9.24
CA THR A 11 25.39 -5.60 8.36
C THR A 11 24.17 -4.95 8.97
N ASN A 12 23.70 -3.86 8.36
CA ASN A 12 22.50 -3.17 8.80
C ASN A 12 21.40 -4.24 8.86
N ALA A 13 20.84 -4.49 10.05
CA ALA A 13 19.85 -5.53 10.27
C ALA A 13 18.57 -5.33 9.43
N LYS A 14 18.46 -4.18 8.75
CA LYS A 14 17.36 -3.78 7.89
C LYS A 14 17.80 -3.79 6.44
N LEU A 15 17.03 -4.49 5.60
CA LEU A 15 17.27 -4.52 4.16
C LEU A 15 17.21 -3.10 3.57
N PRO A 16 18.01 -2.81 2.54
CA PRO A 16 17.92 -1.54 1.80
C PRO A 16 16.52 -1.31 1.25
N ARG A 17 16.04 -0.06 1.25
CA ARG A 17 14.69 0.30 0.75
C ARG A 17 14.43 -0.20 -0.66
N THR A 18 15.45 -0.17 -1.52
CA THR A 18 15.37 -0.69 -2.89
C THR A 18 15.06 -2.18 -2.92
N VAL A 19 15.73 -2.97 -2.09
CA VAL A 19 15.52 -4.42 -1.96
C VAL A 19 14.15 -4.71 -1.36
N ILE A 20 13.72 -3.94 -0.35
CA ILE A 20 12.38 -4.03 0.23
C ILE A 20 11.30 -3.85 -0.85
N MET A 21 11.39 -2.80 -1.66
CA MET A 21 10.43 -2.56 -2.74
C MET A 21 10.44 -3.67 -3.79
N MET A 22 11.59 -4.31 -4.05
CA MET A 22 11.66 -5.44 -4.98
C MET A 22 10.97 -6.68 -4.40
N VAL A 23 11.16 -6.95 -3.10
CA VAL A 23 10.48 -8.05 -2.39
C VAL A 23 8.97 -7.84 -2.38
N GLU A 24 8.50 -6.64 -2.03
CA GLU A 24 7.07 -6.29 -2.01
C GLU A 24 6.40 -6.39 -3.39
N LYS A 25 7.17 -6.19 -4.47
CA LYS A 25 6.69 -6.32 -5.86
C LYS A 25 6.78 -7.75 -6.41
N GLY A 26 7.16 -8.72 -5.59
CA GLY A 26 7.32 -10.13 -5.99
C GLY A 26 8.58 -10.41 -6.82
N ASN A 27 9.53 -9.47 -6.89
CA ASN A 27 10.75 -9.60 -7.69
C ASN A 27 11.92 -10.13 -6.85
N LEU A 28 11.73 -11.30 -6.24
CA LEU A 28 12.62 -11.87 -5.22
C LEU A 28 14.02 -12.21 -5.74
N VAL A 29 14.11 -12.78 -6.93
CA VAL A 29 15.41 -13.16 -7.52
C VAL A 29 16.29 -11.93 -7.75
N MET A 30 15.69 -10.83 -8.22
CA MET A 30 16.39 -9.56 -8.39
C MET A 30 16.72 -8.92 -7.05
N ALA A 31 15.84 -9.03 -6.05
CA ALA A 31 16.12 -8.57 -4.70
C ALA A 31 17.34 -9.29 -4.11
N ILE A 32 17.42 -10.62 -4.25
CA ILE A 32 18.54 -11.45 -3.77
C ILE A 32 19.82 -11.06 -4.51
N LYS A 33 19.76 -10.96 -5.83
CA LYS A 33 20.93 -10.60 -6.66
C LYS A 33 21.44 -9.19 -6.33
N THR A 34 20.54 -8.24 -6.13
CA THR A 34 20.87 -6.85 -5.80
C THR A 34 21.45 -6.77 -4.38
N LEU A 35 20.85 -7.44 -3.40
CA LEU A 35 21.35 -7.47 -2.03
C LEU A 35 22.73 -8.14 -1.92
N ALA A 36 22.93 -9.24 -2.65
CA ALA A 36 24.21 -9.93 -2.72
C ALA A 36 25.30 -9.04 -3.34
N ALA A 37 24.97 -8.32 -4.42
CA ALA A 37 25.88 -7.41 -5.09
C ALA A 37 26.21 -6.16 -4.24
N ASP A 38 25.19 -5.54 -3.64
CA ASP A 38 25.33 -4.30 -2.86
C ASP A 38 26.08 -4.55 -1.54
N GLU A 39 25.76 -5.63 -0.83
CA GLU A 39 26.36 -5.95 0.47
C GLU A 39 27.59 -6.85 0.37
N ASN A 40 27.99 -7.26 -0.84
CA ASN A 40 29.07 -8.22 -1.09
C ASN A 40 28.95 -9.49 -0.23
N ILE A 41 27.71 -9.97 -0.07
CA ILE A 41 27.40 -11.20 0.69
C ILE A 41 27.12 -12.36 -0.27
N SER A 42 27.28 -13.59 0.22
CA SER A 42 26.92 -14.76 -0.57
C SER A 42 25.43 -14.75 -0.95
N MET A 43 25.10 -15.35 -2.10
CA MET A 43 23.73 -15.42 -2.59
C MET A 43 22.80 -16.16 -1.61
N ASP A 44 23.33 -17.15 -0.90
CA ASP A 44 22.62 -17.88 0.15
C ASP A 44 22.34 -17.01 1.39
N ALA A 45 23.30 -16.18 1.80
CA ALA A 45 23.11 -15.25 2.91
C ALA A 45 22.09 -14.16 2.56
N ALA A 46 22.12 -13.66 1.32
CA ALA A 46 21.13 -12.71 0.81
C ALA A 46 19.72 -13.33 0.75
N LYS A 47 19.62 -14.59 0.30
CA LYS A 47 18.36 -15.34 0.27
C LYS A 47 17.76 -15.48 1.66
N SER A 48 18.53 -15.95 2.63
CA SER A 48 18.06 -16.11 4.02
C SER A 48 17.50 -14.80 4.60
N ARG A 49 18.13 -13.65 4.30
CA ARG A 49 17.65 -12.33 4.74
C ARG A 49 16.33 -11.93 4.07
N ILE A 50 16.18 -12.22 2.78
CA ILE A 50 14.96 -11.92 2.04
C ILE A 50 13.82 -12.82 2.47
N ASP A 51 14.06 -14.12 2.63
CA ASP A 51 13.07 -15.08 3.11
C ASP A 51 12.56 -14.69 4.51
N ALA A 52 13.46 -14.27 5.41
CA ALA A 52 13.09 -13.78 6.73
C ALA A 52 12.27 -12.49 6.68
N TYR A 53 12.52 -11.62 5.70
CA TYR A 53 11.73 -10.40 5.48
C TYR A 53 10.36 -10.71 4.90
N GLU A 54 10.27 -11.62 3.93
CA GLU A 54 9.01 -12.10 3.36
C GLU A 54 8.10 -12.70 4.44
N LEU A 55 8.66 -13.54 5.31
CA LEU A 55 7.91 -14.14 6.41
C LEU A 55 7.32 -13.05 7.34
N LYS A 56 8.12 -12.03 7.67
CA LYS A 56 7.65 -10.90 8.49
C LYS A 56 6.55 -10.11 7.78
N LEU A 57 6.71 -9.86 6.48
CA LEU A 57 5.72 -9.14 5.68
C LEU A 57 4.39 -9.91 5.64
N LYS A 58 4.43 -11.23 5.41
CA LYS A 58 3.25 -12.10 5.41
C LYS A 58 2.58 -12.13 6.79
N ASN A 59 3.35 -12.27 7.87
CA ASN A 59 2.82 -12.22 9.22
C ASN A 59 2.16 -10.88 9.55
N GLU A 60 2.76 -9.76 9.15
CA GLU A 60 2.19 -8.43 9.36
C GLU A 60 0.89 -8.23 8.54
N GLN A 61 0.86 -8.72 7.30
CA GLN A 61 -0.34 -8.73 6.47
C GLN A 61 -1.44 -9.57 7.13
N GLN A 62 -1.12 -10.76 7.61
CA GLN A 62 -2.07 -11.63 8.29
C GLN A 62 -2.59 -11.01 9.60
N GLN A 63 -1.73 -10.35 10.39
CA GLN A 63 -2.14 -9.61 11.58
C GLN A 63 -3.09 -8.46 11.25
N LYS A 64 -2.82 -7.70 10.18
CA LYS A 64 -3.72 -6.62 9.72
C LYS A 64 -5.07 -7.20 9.29
N LEU A 65 -5.07 -8.28 8.50
CA LEU A 65 -6.29 -8.95 8.08
C LEU A 65 -7.10 -9.48 9.27
N ASN A 66 -6.44 -10.13 10.24
CA ASN A 66 -7.08 -10.60 11.47
C ASN A 66 -7.66 -9.43 12.30
N THR A 67 -6.95 -8.31 12.37
CA THR A 67 -7.42 -7.11 13.10
C THR A 67 -8.64 -6.49 12.41
N ILE A 68 -8.67 -6.45 11.08
CA ILE A 68 -9.80 -5.96 10.29
C ILE A 68 -10.98 -6.92 10.43
N ALA A 69 -10.75 -8.23 10.31
CA ALA A 69 -11.77 -9.26 10.45
C ALA A 69 -12.42 -9.23 11.85
N ASN A 70 -11.62 -9.11 12.90
CA ASN A 70 -12.11 -8.96 14.28
C ASN A 70 -12.94 -7.68 14.46
N LYS A 71 -12.51 -6.56 13.86
CA LYS A 71 -13.28 -5.29 13.86
C LYS A 71 -14.59 -5.38 13.07
N GLN A 72 -14.66 -6.24 12.06
CA GLN A 72 -15.84 -6.42 11.18
C GLN A 72 -16.70 -7.63 11.57
N GLY A 73 -16.38 -8.34 12.66
CA GLY A 73 -17.11 -9.54 13.10
C GLY A 73 -17.00 -10.74 12.15
N ILE A 74 -16.02 -10.74 11.25
CA ILE A 74 -15.79 -11.82 10.28
C ILE A 74 -14.85 -12.85 10.93
N PRO A 75 -15.21 -14.15 10.98
CA PRO A 75 -14.37 -15.16 11.60
C PRO A 75 -13.01 -15.25 10.89
N SER A 76 -11.94 -15.21 11.68
CA SER A 76 -10.53 -15.26 11.26
C SER A 76 -10.14 -16.54 10.49
N GLN A 77 -11.02 -17.54 10.42
CA GLN A 77 -10.87 -18.74 9.62
C GLN A 77 -11.07 -18.52 8.10
N ALA A 78 -11.66 -17.40 7.68
CA ALA A 78 -11.92 -17.15 6.25
C ALA A 78 -10.69 -16.67 5.45
N PHE A 79 -9.61 -16.24 6.12
CA PHE A 79 -8.47 -15.55 5.49
C PHE A 79 -7.10 -16.21 5.75
N SER A 80 -7.07 -17.48 6.14
CA SER A 80 -5.81 -18.21 6.33
C SER A 80 -5.06 -18.39 5.00
N PHE A 81 -3.83 -17.86 4.94
CA PHE A 81 -2.92 -17.95 3.79
C PHE A 81 -2.31 -19.36 3.60
N ASP A 82 -2.41 -20.24 4.61
CA ASP A 82 -1.88 -21.61 4.61
C ASP A 82 -2.90 -22.67 4.14
N ARG A 83 -3.85 -22.31 3.27
CA ARG A 83 -4.61 -23.35 2.57
C ARG A 83 -3.75 -23.85 1.42
N GLU A 84 -3.06 -24.97 1.65
CA GLU A 84 -2.60 -25.83 0.56
C GLU A 84 -3.78 -26.07 -0.40
N PRO A 85 -3.57 -26.02 -1.73
CA PRO A 85 -4.57 -26.51 -2.66
C PRO A 85 -4.68 -28.02 -2.41
N VAL A 86 -5.71 -28.42 -1.67
CA VAL A 86 -6.12 -29.82 -1.60
C VAL A 86 -6.45 -30.22 -3.04
N GLU A 87 -5.56 -30.97 -3.66
CA GLU A 87 -5.84 -31.80 -4.83
C GLU A 87 -6.90 -32.81 -4.42
N GLU A 88 -8.15 -32.43 -4.53
CA GLU A 88 -9.27 -33.37 -4.65
C GLU A 88 -9.88 -33.17 -6.02
N GLU A 89 -9.30 -33.90 -6.98
CA GLU A 89 -9.96 -34.19 -8.23
C GLU A 89 -11.31 -34.88 -7.95
N THR A 90 -12.33 -34.37 -8.63
CA THR A 90 -13.63 -34.98 -8.86
C THR A 90 -14.53 -35.13 -7.64
N GLU A 91 -15.36 -34.11 -7.38
CA GLU A 91 -16.80 -34.35 -7.38
C GLU A 91 -17.63 -33.06 -7.51
N ARG A 92 -18.31 -32.98 -8.66
CA ARG A 92 -19.64 -32.39 -8.88
C ARG A 92 -19.84 -30.92 -8.47
N LEU A 93 -19.81 -30.10 -9.51
CA LEU A 93 -20.57 -28.86 -9.70
C LEU A 93 -21.88 -28.76 -8.87
N ILE A 94 -21.80 -28.27 -7.63
CA ILE A 94 -22.96 -27.68 -6.97
C ILE A 94 -22.81 -26.17 -7.10
N LYS A 95 -23.53 -25.65 -8.10
CA LYS A 95 -23.87 -24.24 -8.30
C LYS A 95 -24.59 -23.70 -7.07
N SER A 96 -23.87 -23.43 -5.99
CA SER A 96 -24.39 -22.73 -4.82
C SER A 96 -24.35 -21.22 -5.11
N ARG A 97 -25.41 -20.78 -5.79
CA ARG A 97 -26.06 -19.48 -5.63
C ARG A 97 -25.12 -18.36 -5.14
N VAL A 98 -24.49 -17.66 -6.09
CA VAL A 98 -24.01 -16.29 -5.89
C VAL A 98 -25.16 -15.49 -5.28
N LYS A 99 -25.06 -15.21 -3.97
CA LYS A 99 -25.96 -14.28 -3.31
C LYS A 99 -25.50 -12.90 -3.73
N SER A 100 -26.19 -12.34 -4.71
CA SER A 100 -26.04 -10.96 -5.16
C SER A 100 -26.22 -10.01 -3.97
N THR A 101 -25.13 -9.57 -3.35
CA THR A 101 -25.11 -8.37 -2.55
C THR A 101 -25.33 -7.16 -3.48
N PRO A 102 -26.24 -6.23 -3.15
CA PRO A 102 -26.48 -5.07 -4.00
C PRO A 102 -25.18 -4.25 -4.12
N PRO A 103 -24.81 -3.84 -5.35
CA PRO A 103 -23.51 -3.23 -5.64
C PRO A 103 -23.26 -1.89 -4.94
N GLU A 104 -24.27 -1.28 -4.31
CA GLU A 104 -24.15 0.04 -3.69
C GLU A 104 -23.63 0.02 -2.24
N GLN A 105 -23.90 -1.04 -1.47
CA GLN A 105 -23.59 -1.06 -0.03
C GLN A 105 -22.10 -1.27 0.27
N GLY A 106 -21.39 -2.00 -0.60
CA GLY A 106 -19.96 -2.26 -0.44
C GLY A 106 -19.10 -1.02 -0.73
N PHE A 107 -19.43 -0.26 -1.77
CA PHE A 107 -18.67 0.95 -2.11
C PHE A 107 -18.99 2.12 -1.15
N GLN A 108 -20.25 2.29 -0.74
CA GLN A 108 -20.62 3.33 0.23
C GLN A 108 -19.98 3.09 1.59
N SER A 109 -19.97 1.84 2.08
CA SER A 109 -19.29 1.52 3.35
C SER A 109 -17.77 1.73 3.31
N LEU A 110 -17.14 1.49 2.16
CA LEU A 110 -15.73 1.81 1.95
C LEU A 110 -15.50 3.33 1.87
N GLN A 111 -16.41 4.07 1.26
CA GLN A 111 -16.35 5.53 1.14
C GLN A 111 -16.53 6.23 2.48
N ASP A 112 -17.50 5.78 3.28
CA ASP A 112 -17.78 6.30 4.63
C ASP A 112 -16.65 5.96 5.62
N GLY A 113 -16.07 4.75 5.52
CA GLY A 113 -14.92 4.37 6.35
C GLY A 113 -13.66 5.18 6.04
N VAL A 114 -13.44 5.53 4.78
CA VAL A 114 -12.33 6.40 4.35
C VAL A 114 -12.56 7.85 4.79
N ASP A 115 -13.77 8.39 4.64
CA ASP A 115 -14.11 9.75 5.06
C ASP A 115 -14.03 9.91 6.60
N SER A 116 -14.41 8.87 7.35
CA SER A 116 -14.25 8.83 8.81
C SER A 116 -12.78 8.81 9.25
N GLN A 117 -11.90 8.08 8.56
CA GLN A 117 -10.47 8.08 8.87
C GLN A 117 -9.80 9.41 8.51
N LEU A 118 -10.22 10.05 7.42
CA LEU A 118 -9.76 11.40 7.06
C LEU A 118 -10.14 12.44 8.12
N ASN A 119 -11.30 12.28 8.76
CA ASN A 119 -11.77 13.18 9.82
C ASN A 119 -11.02 12.94 11.14
N ASP A 120 -10.73 11.68 11.49
CA ASP A 120 -10.02 11.28 12.72
C ASP A 120 -8.52 11.64 12.69
N LEU A 121 -7.92 11.69 11.49
CA LEU A 121 -6.57 12.21 11.27
C LEU A 121 -6.47 13.75 11.34
N GLY A 122 -7.54 14.44 11.72
CA GLY A 122 -7.52 15.90 11.91
C GLY A 122 -7.29 16.67 10.62
N TYR A 123 -7.68 16.09 9.47
CA TYR A 123 -7.64 16.79 8.20
C TYR A 123 -8.77 17.83 8.19
N LYS A 124 -8.52 18.98 8.82
CA LYS A 124 -9.32 20.19 8.62
C LYS A 124 -9.32 20.46 7.13
N LYS A 125 -10.41 20.09 6.44
CA LYS A 125 -10.70 20.54 5.08
C LYS A 125 -10.37 22.04 5.07
N PRO A 126 -9.36 22.51 4.32
CA PRO A 126 -9.15 23.93 4.20
C PRO A 126 -10.45 24.45 3.60
N LEU A 127 -11.26 25.12 4.43
CA LEU A 127 -12.62 25.58 4.10
C LEU A 127 -12.63 26.42 2.81
N LEU A 128 -11.46 26.94 2.44
CA LEU A 128 -11.17 27.43 1.11
C LEU A 128 -10.18 26.49 0.43
N PRO A 129 -10.63 25.63 -0.52
CA PRO A 129 -9.70 24.85 -1.33
C PRO A 129 -8.68 25.80 -1.97
N TYR A 130 -7.41 25.38 -2.05
CA TYR A 130 -6.34 26.22 -2.59
C TYR A 130 -6.63 26.73 -4.00
N TRP A 131 -7.50 26.05 -4.75
CA TRP A 131 -8.02 26.49 -6.03
C TRP A 131 -8.93 27.73 -5.94
N ALA A 132 -9.74 27.87 -4.89
CA ALA A 132 -10.60 29.04 -4.67
C ALA A 132 -9.80 30.32 -4.40
N LYS A 133 -8.66 30.22 -3.70
CA LYS A 133 -7.73 31.35 -3.54
C LYS A 133 -7.24 31.87 -4.89
N ARG A 134 -6.94 30.96 -5.82
CA ARG A 134 -6.52 31.31 -7.18
C ARG A 134 -7.65 31.98 -7.97
N LEU A 135 -8.88 31.45 -7.88
CA LEU A 135 -10.05 32.07 -8.52
C LEU A 135 -10.33 33.49 -8.01
N LEU A 136 -10.18 33.74 -6.71
CA LEU A 136 -10.41 35.07 -6.12
C LEU A 136 -9.41 36.10 -6.69
N ILE A 137 -8.14 35.72 -6.80
CA ILE A 137 -7.09 36.58 -7.40
C ILE A 137 -7.44 36.90 -8.86
N ILE A 138 -7.84 35.89 -9.64
CA ILE A 138 -8.23 36.07 -11.04
C ILE A 138 -9.45 36.99 -11.16
N ALA A 139 -10.46 36.83 -10.30
CA ALA A 139 -11.65 37.67 -10.28
C ALA A 139 -11.32 39.14 -9.98
N ILE A 140 -10.42 39.42 -9.05
CA ILE A 140 -9.96 40.79 -8.75
C ILE A 140 -9.26 41.40 -9.96
N ILE A 141 -8.37 40.65 -10.63
CA ILE A 141 -7.68 41.13 -11.83
C ILE A 141 -8.68 41.45 -12.94
N MET A 142 -9.65 40.57 -13.18
CA MET A 142 -10.70 40.76 -14.18
C MET A 142 -11.56 42.00 -13.87
N ALA A 143 -11.98 42.18 -12.61
CA ALA A 143 -12.74 43.34 -12.18
C ALA A 143 -11.94 44.64 -12.29
N GLY A 144 -10.65 44.62 -11.95
CA GLY A 144 -9.76 45.79 -12.08
C GLY A 144 -9.55 46.21 -13.53
N LEU A 145 -9.27 45.25 -14.42
CA LEU A 145 -9.16 45.53 -15.86
C LEU A 145 -10.47 46.05 -16.43
N PHE A 146 -11.59 45.43 -16.05
CA PHE A 146 -12.92 45.86 -16.48
C PHE A 146 -13.24 47.29 -16.00
N TRP A 147 -12.89 47.62 -14.76
CA TRP A 147 -13.07 48.97 -14.20
C TRP A 147 -12.27 50.03 -14.97
N ILE A 148 -11.02 49.73 -15.29
CA ILE A 148 -10.14 50.64 -16.04
C ILE A 148 -10.67 50.82 -17.47
N LEU A 149 -11.06 49.74 -18.14
CA LEU A 149 -11.66 49.79 -19.48
C LEU A 149 -12.95 50.61 -19.46
N TRP A 150 -13.83 50.41 -18.48
CA TRP A 150 -15.04 51.22 -18.31
C TRP A 150 -14.68 52.70 -18.13
N ARG A 151 -13.70 53.03 -17.28
CA ARG A 151 -13.32 54.42 -17.00
C ARG A 151 -12.70 55.14 -18.20
N VAL A 152 -12.04 54.40 -19.09
CA VAL A 152 -11.34 54.94 -20.27
C VAL A 152 -12.28 55.03 -21.48
N PHE A 153 -13.19 54.07 -21.66
CA PHE A 153 -14.10 54.02 -22.81
C PHE A 153 -15.52 54.53 -22.52
N GLY A 154 -15.86 54.84 -21.26
CA GLY A 154 -17.10 55.49 -20.83
C GLY A 154 -16.86 56.89 -20.30
#